data_AF-A0A846HPG5-F1
#
_entry.id   AF-A0A846HPG5-F1
#
_cell.length_a   1.000
_cell.length_b   1.000
_cell.length_c   1.000
_cell.angle_alpha   90.00
_cell.angle_beta   90.00
_cell.angle_gamma   90.00
#
_symmetry.space_group_name_H-M   'P 1'
#
loop_
_entity.id
_entity.type
_entity.pdbx_description
1 polymer ?
#
loop_
_entity_poly.entity_id
_entity_poly.type
_entity_poly.pdbx_seq_one_letter_code
_entity_poly.pdbx_strand_id
1 'polypeptide(L)'
;MENRIAQALARLFEKHRIVFWYDAKNELRADYDAVSLDGVQKIEIANNEFGIKHRILREQPDERFLLYRDGPQPEDLDNWLLDVQLAQGEFRTDQVAIWLSELDLGLEFTDVVQQHLEFFHAAKRTEALKKLLKPDDTAGLIRLKMVAVCAGAEPRMDSILESLLQDVAEDADDKFSLVTRCALDGFFWTQLTRHYGYASSEPSIRDFVIELFKSCYAMSTNGPVKLNADALVFLRRWKDSRVHERSFEKLSDECAGVLGIEADLGKRDVRDLIAVDYFELIDRKILSDLVQAVVERTVSAGDVALWVRQRRQGHWYADYRDLYQAIEYAAGFIQLLGAANLEMNSLADGVQRYCASWYQLDQRYRKFIYHLRQAGQSSLLGALAEQIENLYSTAYLLKVNDRWQAYVDAVSTWSIPRLQLQRRFFTRWLQPFLSKGVKVCVVISDALRYEIGEELLTLIRQEDRYSADLEPTLSMLPSYTQLGMAALLPNRELTISANDAAAVLVDGLSAQGTANRDKILKKALDGAGAAVTAEQVMAMNRDDSRDLLKSNNVVYIYHNRIDHT
;
A
#
# COMPACT_ATOMS: atom_id res chain seq x y z
N MET A 1 -11.30 -7.21 53.05
CA MET A 1 -12.01 -8.34 52.42
C MET A 1 -13.50 -8.26 52.73
N GLU A 2 -13.86 -7.98 53.99
CA GLU A 2 -15.23 -7.72 54.49
C GLU A 2 -16.14 -6.88 53.55
N ASN A 3 -15.65 -5.74 53.05
CA ASN A 3 -16.46 -4.86 52.19
C ASN A 3 -16.81 -5.49 50.82
N ARG A 4 -16.00 -6.43 50.31
CA ARG A 4 -16.27 -7.13 49.03
C ARG A 4 -17.26 -8.28 49.19
N ILE A 5 -17.18 -9.03 50.30
CA ILE A 5 -18.11 -10.12 50.62
C ILE A 5 -19.52 -9.56 50.81
N ALA A 6 -19.67 -8.48 51.57
CA ALA A 6 -20.96 -7.82 51.75
C ALA A 6 -21.58 -7.32 50.43
N GLN A 7 -20.76 -6.73 49.54
CA GLN A 7 -21.22 -6.28 48.22
C GLN A 7 -21.62 -7.43 47.30
N ALA A 8 -20.85 -8.52 47.28
CA ALA A 8 -21.16 -9.70 46.46
C ALA A 8 -22.45 -10.39 46.93
N LEU A 9 -22.63 -10.52 48.25
CA LEU A 9 -23.87 -11.03 48.83
C LEU A 9 -25.05 -10.11 48.54
N ALA A 10 -24.90 -8.79 48.65
CA ALA A 10 -25.96 -7.83 48.35
C ALA A 10 -26.48 -7.99 46.91
N ARG A 11 -25.58 -8.18 45.93
CA ARG A 11 -25.95 -8.45 44.53
C ARG A 11 -26.70 -9.77 44.35
N LEU A 12 -26.29 -10.83 45.05
CA LEU A 12 -27.03 -12.10 45.00
C LEU A 12 -28.45 -11.94 45.55
N PHE A 13 -28.63 -11.15 46.60
CA PHE A 13 -29.94 -10.85 47.18
C PHE A 13 -30.83 -9.92 46.33
N GLU A 14 -30.31 -9.31 45.26
CA GLU A 14 -31.16 -8.63 44.26
C GLU A 14 -31.94 -9.62 43.38
N LYS A 15 -31.37 -10.82 43.16
CA LYS A 15 -31.93 -11.85 42.26
C LYS A 15 -32.52 -13.04 43.01
N HIS A 16 -31.99 -13.35 44.19
CA HIS A 16 -32.34 -14.53 44.96
C HIS A 16 -32.81 -14.15 46.36
N ARG A 17 -33.82 -14.86 46.86
CA ARG A 17 -34.32 -14.66 48.22
C ARG A 17 -33.46 -15.42 49.23
N ILE A 18 -32.98 -16.60 48.83
CA ILE A 18 -32.15 -17.47 49.67
C ILE A 18 -30.79 -17.59 49.01
N VAL A 19 -29.73 -17.49 49.81
CA VAL A 19 -28.35 -17.64 49.34
C VAL A 19 -27.64 -18.67 50.21
N PHE A 20 -27.07 -19.70 49.58
CA PHE A 20 -26.28 -20.76 50.25
C PHE A 20 -24.80 -20.41 50.28
N TRP A 21 -24.13 -20.53 51.42
CA TRP A 21 -22.69 -20.33 51.58
C TRP A 21 -22.07 -21.59 52.16
N TYR A 22 -21.34 -22.34 51.33
CA TYR A 22 -20.57 -23.52 51.74
C TYR A 22 -19.10 -23.15 51.95
N ASP A 23 -18.61 -23.24 53.18
CA ASP A 23 -17.20 -22.99 53.48
C ASP A 23 -16.37 -24.28 53.34
N ALA A 24 -16.13 -24.70 52.10
CA ALA A 24 -15.46 -25.97 51.81
C ALA A 24 -14.04 -26.09 52.39
N LYS A 25 -13.36 -24.97 52.65
CA LYS A 25 -12.00 -24.90 53.20
C LYS A 25 -11.95 -24.53 54.69
N ASN A 26 -13.11 -24.23 55.31
CA ASN A 26 -13.23 -23.77 56.69
C ASN A 26 -12.41 -22.50 56.99
N GLU A 27 -12.33 -21.57 56.03
CA GLU A 27 -11.49 -20.36 56.11
C GLU A 27 -12.31 -19.08 56.35
N LEU A 28 -13.64 -19.16 56.26
CA LEU A 28 -14.53 -18.02 56.04
C LEU A 28 -15.60 -17.87 57.11
N ARG A 29 -15.54 -18.69 58.17
CA ARG A 29 -16.39 -18.56 59.36
C ARG A 29 -16.37 -17.14 59.94
N ALA A 30 -15.18 -16.55 60.05
CA ALA A 30 -15.02 -15.20 60.59
C ALA A 30 -15.71 -14.14 59.70
N ASP A 31 -15.67 -14.30 58.38
CA ASP A 31 -16.35 -13.41 57.44
C ASP A 31 -17.87 -13.56 57.49
N TYR A 32 -18.38 -14.79 57.62
CA TYR A 32 -19.81 -15.04 57.82
C TYR A 32 -20.32 -14.44 59.13
N ASP A 33 -19.55 -14.54 60.21
CA ASP A 33 -19.93 -13.96 61.50
C ASP A 33 -19.90 -12.42 61.43
N ALA A 34 -18.89 -11.83 60.78
CA ALA A 34 -18.72 -10.39 60.63
C ALA A 34 -19.70 -9.72 59.65
N VAL A 35 -20.18 -10.43 58.62
CA VAL A 35 -21.07 -9.82 57.63
C VAL A 35 -22.44 -9.51 58.22
N SER A 36 -22.89 -8.27 58.03
CA SER A 36 -24.21 -7.78 58.39
C SER A 36 -24.89 -7.19 57.17
N LEU A 37 -26.06 -7.71 56.83
CA LEU A 37 -26.86 -7.30 55.67
C LEU A 37 -28.25 -6.91 56.16
N ASP A 38 -28.69 -5.69 55.85
CA ASP A 38 -30.01 -5.22 56.25
C ASP A 38 -31.11 -6.07 55.61
N GLY A 39 -32.04 -6.57 56.43
CA GLY A 39 -33.18 -7.38 55.99
C GLY A 39 -32.86 -8.82 55.59
N VAL A 40 -31.66 -9.34 55.92
CA VAL A 40 -31.27 -10.73 55.67
C VAL A 40 -31.04 -11.47 56.99
N GLN A 41 -31.64 -12.64 57.16
CA GLN A 41 -31.43 -13.50 58.32
C GLN A 41 -30.34 -14.54 58.05
N LYS A 42 -29.35 -14.61 58.95
CA LYS A 42 -28.27 -15.60 58.93
C LYS A 42 -28.71 -16.89 59.64
N ILE A 43 -28.57 -18.04 58.99
CA ILE A 43 -28.90 -19.36 59.56
C ILE A 43 -27.77 -20.34 59.26
N GLU A 44 -27.32 -21.05 60.28
CA GLU A 44 -26.33 -22.11 60.16
C GLU A 44 -27.00 -23.48 59.90
N ILE A 45 -26.54 -24.17 58.87
CA ILE A 45 -26.91 -25.55 58.52
C ILE A 45 -26.06 -26.49 59.37
N ALA A 46 -26.67 -27.07 60.39
CA ALA A 46 -26.03 -27.97 61.34
C ALA A 46 -26.99 -29.10 61.73
N ASN A 47 -27.23 -30.04 60.80
CA ASN A 47 -28.12 -31.18 60.99
C ASN A 47 -29.57 -30.77 61.37
N ASN A 48 -30.02 -29.64 60.82
CA ASN A 48 -31.30 -28.98 61.05
C ASN A 48 -32.04 -28.65 59.73
N GLU A 49 -31.61 -29.26 58.63
CA GLU A 49 -32.02 -28.98 57.24
C GLU A 49 -33.53 -29.03 57.06
N PHE A 50 -34.20 -30.03 57.66
CA PHE A 50 -35.66 -30.14 57.60
C PHE A 50 -36.38 -28.93 58.24
N GLY A 51 -35.90 -28.50 59.41
CA GLY A 51 -36.44 -27.34 60.12
C GLY A 51 -36.18 -26.04 59.36
N ILE A 52 -34.97 -25.90 58.80
CA ILE A 52 -34.62 -24.78 57.91
C ILE A 52 -35.57 -24.75 56.71
N LYS A 53 -35.76 -25.89 56.03
CA LYS A 53 -36.65 -26.00 54.86
C LYS A 53 -38.08 -25.60 55.17
N HIS A 54 -38.61 -26.05 56.32
CA HIS A 54 -39.94 -25.66 56.78
C HIS A 54 -40.02 -24.15 57.02
N ARG A 55 -39.06 -23.58 57.74
CA ARG A 55 -39.03 -22.16 58.07
C ARG A 55 -38.98 -21.28 56.83
N ILE A 56 -38.03 -21.51 55.93
CA ILE A 56 -37.81 -20.65 54.76
C ILE A 56 -38.87 -20.80 53.67
N LEU A 57 -39.60 -21.93 53.61
CA LEU A 57 -40.64 -22.17 52.61
C LEU A 57 -42.08 -21.99 53.12
N ARG A 58 -42.32 -22.12 54.44
CA ARG A 58 -43.69 -22.09 55.02
C ARG A 58 -43.88 -20.98 56.04
N GLU A 59 -42.98 -20.82 57.01
CA GLU A 59 -43.17 -19.84 58.09
C GLU A 59 -42.82 -18.42 57.67
N GLN A 60 -41.73 -18.28 56.91
CA GLN A 60 -41.17 -16.99 56.48
C GLN A 60 -40.92 -16.99 54.96
N PRO A 61 -41.97 -17.06 54.13
CA PRO A 61 -41.82 -17.20 52.68
C PRO A 61 -41.28 -15.95 51.97
N ASP A 62 -41.47 -14.76 52.56
CA ASP A 62 -41.10 -13.48 51.94
C ASP A 62 -39.77 -12.91 52.46
N GLU A 63 -39.21 -13.50 53.52
CA GLU A 63 -37.95 -13.06 54.13
C GLU A 63 -36.73 -13.61 53.39
N ARG A 64 -35.61 -12.88 53.47
CA ARG A 64 -34.33 -13.26 52.85
C ARG A 64 -33.43 -14.00 53.83
N PHE A 65 -32.79 -15.07 53.35
CA PHE A 65 -31.96 -15.94 54.19
C PHE A 65 -30.57 -16.15 53.60
N LEU A 66 -29.55 -16.03 54.45
CA LEU A 66 -28.18 -16.48 54.17
C LEU A 66 -27.96 -17.79 54.95
N LEU A 67 -27.90 -18.90 54.23
CA LEU A 67 -27.71 -20.24 54.80
C LEU A 67 -26.23 -20.60 54.75
N TYR A 68 -25.57 -20.74 55.88
CA TYR A 68 -24.15 -21.08 55.97
C TYR A 68 -23.94 -22.52 56.40
N ARG A 69 -23.00 -23.23 55.78
CA ARG A 69 -22.54 -24.55 56.21
C ARG A 69 -21.02 -24.55 56.35
N ASP A 70 -20.56 -25.08 57.48
CA ASP A 70 -19.15 -25.40 57.71
C ASP A 70 -18.79 -26.68 56.94
N GLY A 71 -17.90 -26.57 55.95
CA GLY A 71 -17.54 -27.66 55.04
C GLY A 71 -18.21 -27.62 53.65
N PRO A 72 -17.87 -28.60 52.79
CA PRO A 72 -18.31 -28.62 51.39
C PRO A 72 -19.82 -28.86 51.27
N GLN A 73 -20.35 -28.54 50.09
CA GLN A 73 -21.71 -28.93 49.71
C GLN A 73 -21.87 -30.46 49.83
N PRO A 74 -22.99 -30.96 50.40
CA PRO A 74 -23.28 -32.40 50.41
C PRO A 74 -23.52 -32.94 49.00
N GLU A 75 -23.27 -34.23 48.79
CA GLU A 75 -23.68 -34.95 47.58
C GLU A 75 -25.20 -34.80 47.35
N ASP A 76 -25.63 -34.77 46.09
CA ASP A 76 -27.01 -34.45 45.71
C ASP A 76 -28.06 -35.34 46.42
N LEU A 77 -27.76 -36.63 46.62
CA LEU A 77 -28.65 -37.58 47.31
C LEU A 77 -28.79 -37.29 48.81
N ASP A 78 -27.78 -36.68 49.42
CA ASP A 78 -27.72 -36.38 50.85
C ASP A 78 -28.06 -34.91 51.15
N ASN A 79 -28.30 -34.09 50.12
CA ASN A 79 -28.63 -32.67 50.27
C ASN A 79 -30.14 -32.44 50.36
N TRP A 80 -30.66 -32.37 51.58
CA TRP A 80 -32.09 -32.17 51.87
C TRP A 80 -32.65 -30.83 51.36
N LEU A 81 -31.77 -29.86 51.07
CA LEU A 81 -32.08 -28.53 50.57
C LEU A 81 -31.77 -28.37 49.07
N LEU A 82 -31.43 -29.45 48.36
CA LEU A 82 -31.00 -29.40 46.95
C LEU A 82 -32.03 -28.71 46.04
N ASP A 83 -33.30 -29.00 46.20
CA ASP A 83 -34.40 -28.38 45.45
C ASP A 83 -34.46 -26.85 45.67
N VAL A 84 -34.19 -26.40 46.89
CA VAL A 84 -34.12 -24.97 47.22
C VAL A 84 -32.84 -24.35 46.67
N GLN A 85 -31.71 -25.05 46.80
CA GLN A 85 -30.42 -24.61 46.26
C GLN A 85 -30.48 -24.41 44.75
N LEU A 86 -31.05 -25.36 44.01
CA LEU A 86 -31.23 -25.28 42.56
C LEU A 86 -32.20 -24.16 42.13
N ALA A 87 -33.14 -23.78 42.99
CA ALA A 87 -34.10 -22.71 42.72
C ALA A 87 -33.62 -21.31 43.15
N GLN A 88 -32.48 -21.21 43.83
CA GLN A 88 -32.02 -20.00 44.51
C GLN A 88 -30.53 -19.74 44.24
N GLY A 89 -29.90 -18.84 45.00
CA GLY A 89 -28.51 -18.44 44.79
C GLY A 89 -27.53 -19.23 45.64
N GLU A 90 -26.32 -19.43 45.15
CA GLU A 90 -25.19 -19.94 45.92
C GLU A 90 -24.08 -18.89 45.95
N PHE A 91 -23.67 -18.49 47.15
CA PHE A 91 -22.49 -17.69 47.40
C PHE A 91 -21.27 -18.59 47.53
N ARG A 92 -20.58 -18.73 46.41
CA ARG A 92 -19.25 -19.35 46.35
C ARG A 92 -18.19 -18.28 46.60
N THR A 93 -17.28 -18.59 47.51
CA THR A 93 -16.17 -17.73 47.92
C THR A 93 -14.83 -18.16 47.30
N ASP A 94 -14.85 -19.12 46.39
CA ASP A 94 -13.69 -19.37 45.57
C ASP A 94 -13.41 -18.12 44.71
N GLN A 95 -12.13 -17.80 44.53
CA GLN A 95 -11.70 -16.65 43.74
C GLN A 95 -12.29 -16.68 42.31
N VAL A 96 -12.65 -17.89 41.84
CA VAL A 96 -13.33 -18.17 40.58
C VAL A 96 -14.74 -17.58 40.53
N ALA A 97 -15.59 -17.79 41.55
CA ALA A 97 -16.93 -17.22 41.60
C ALA A 97 -16.93 -15.69 41.68
N ILE A 98 -15.93 -15.10 42.35
CA ILE A 98 -15.72 -13.65 42.36
C ILE A 98 -15.46 -13.16 40.94
N TRP A 99 -14.55 -13.80 40.19
CA TRP A 99 -14.26 -13.41 38.81
C TRP A 99 -15.43 -13.63 37.86
N LEU A 100 -16.20 -14.72 38.02
CA LEU A 100 -17.42 -14.94 37.24
C LEU A 100 -18.45 -13.84 37.47
N SER A 101 -18.68 -13.47 38.73
CA SER A 101 -19.57 -12.37 39.11
C SER A 101 -19.07 -11.01 38.60
N GLU A 102 -17.76 -10.76 38.65
CA GLU A 102 -17.17 -9.54 38.10
C GLU A 102 -17.32 -9.43 36.58
N LEU A 103 -17.32 -10.56 35.87
CA LEU A 103 -17.46 -10.63 34.40
C LEU A 103 -18.91 -10.78 33.94
N ASP A 104 -19.88 -10.83 34.85
CA ASP A 104 -21.29 -11.11 34.58
C ASP A 104 -21.48 -12.45 33.83
N LEU A 105 -20.66 -13.45 34.14
CA LEU A 105 -20.69 -14.80 33.57
C LEU A 105 -21.38 -15.79 34.52
N GLY A 106 -22.11 -16.76 33.95
CA GLY A 106 -22.76 -17.83 34.70
C GLY A 106 -21.81 -18.94 35.17
N LEU A 107 -22.31 -19.82 36.04
CA LEU A 107 -21.56 -20.92 36.63
C LEU A 107 -21.09 -21.96 35.59
N GLU A 108 -21.73 -22.01 34.43
CA GLU A 108 -21.34 -22.86 33.30
C GLU A 108 -19.92 -22.56 32.75
N PHE A 109 -19.35 -21.40 33.08
CA PHE A 109 -17.99 -21.02 32.69
C PHE A 109 -16.93 -21.25 33.77
N THR A 110 -17.29 -21.90 34.89
CA THR A 110 -16.38 -22.21 36.00
C THR A 110 -15.10 -22.90 35.51
N ASP A 111 -15.23 -23.90 34.64
CA ASP A 111 -14.09 -24.65 34.09
C ASP A 111 -13.13 -23.77 33.29
N VAL A 112 -13.65 -22.78 32.55
CA VAL A 112 -12.83 -21.85 31.76
C VAL A 112 -11.96 -21.01 32.68
N VAL A 113 -12.54 -20.50 33.77
CA VAL A 113 -11.80 -19.68 34.73
C VAL A 113 -10.79 -20.53 35.51
N GLN A 114 -11.17 -21.74 35.94
CA GLN A 114 -10.30 -22.67 36.65
C GLN A 114 -9.08 -23.13 35.82
N GLN A 115 -9.25 -23.35 34.52
CA GLN A 115 -8.14 -23.75 33.64
C GLN A 115 -7.15 -22.62 33.36
N HIS A 116 -7.54 -21.36 33.57
CA HIS A 116 -6.78 -20.18 33.16
C HIS A 116 -6.63 -19.15 34.29
N LEU A 117 -6.50 -19.59 35.55
CA LEU A 117 -6.46 -18.71 36.74
C LEU A 117 -5.47 -17.55 36.61
N GLU A 118 -4.27 -17.83 36.07
CA GLU A 118 -3.21 -16.84 35.90
C GLU A 118 -3.66 -15.64 35.04
N PHE A 119 -4.57 -15.83 34.09
CA PHE A 119 -5.15 -14.74 33.32
C PHE A 119 -5.86 -13.72 34.22
N PHE A 120 -6.68 -14.19 35.16
CA PHE A 120 -7.57 -13.38 35.98
C PHE A 120 -6.88 -12.70 37.18
N HIS A 121 -5.66 -13.12 37.53
CA HIS A 121 -4.85 -12.45 38.56
C HIS A 121 -4.48 -11.00 38.19
N ALA A 122 -4.46 -10.64 36.90
CA ALA A 122 -4.20 -9.26 36.48
C ALA A 122 -5.51 -8.52 36.18
N ALA A 123 -5.88 -7.56 37.03
CA ALA A 123 -7.10 -6.76 36.90
C ALA A 123 -7.27 -6.13 35.51
N LYS A 124 -6.18 -5.64 34.90
CA LYS A 124 -6.21 -5.06 33.54
C LYS A 124 -6.69 -6.06 32.47
N ARG A 125 -6.31 -7.34 32.57
CA ARG A 125 -6.73 -8.39 31.62
C ARG A 125 -8.21 -8.72 31.81
N THR A 126 -8.65 -8.83 33.06
CA THR A 126 -10.05 -9.05 33.41
C THR A 126 -10.95 -7.91 32.92
N GLU A 127 -10.53 -6.65 33.09
CA GLU A 127 -11.25 -5.48 32.56
C GLU A 127 -11.29 -5.47 31.02
N ALA A 128 -10.18 -5.82 30.36
CA ALA A 128 -10.13 -5.91 28.90
C ALA A 128 -11.04 -7.02 28.37
N LEU A 129 -11.04 -8.20 29.00
CA LEU A 129 -11.95 -9.29 28.67
C LEU A 129 -13.41 -8.86 28.85
N LYS A 130 -13.75 -8.22 29.98
CA LYS A 130 -15.11 -7.75 30.27
C LYS A 130 -15.68 -6.88 29.14
N LYS A 131 -14.88 -6.01 28.56
CA LYS A 131 -15.29 -5.13 27.44
C LYS A 131 -15.60 -5.90 26.16
N LEU A 132 -15.04 -7.09 25.99
CA LEU A 132 -15.20 -7.92 24.80
C LEU A 132 -16.35 -8.94 24.93
N LEU A 133 -16.76 -9.28 26.15
CA LEU A 133 -17.79 -10.30 26.42
C LEU A 133 -19.16 -9.91 25.84
N LYS A 134 -19.89 -10.93 25.37
CA LYS A 134 -21.26 -10.83 24.85
C LYS A 134 -22.14 -11.91 25.49
N PRO A 135 -23.47 -11.69 25.59
CA PRO A 135 -24.37 -12.64 26.24
C PRO A 135 -24.43 -14.04 25.60
N ASP A 136 -24.09 -14.14 24.31
CA ASP A 136 -24.12 -15.37 23.50
C ASP A 136 -22.75 -16.06 23.39
N ASP A 137 -21.75 -15.61 24.17
CA ASP A 137 -20.43 -16.21 24.14
C ASP A 137 -20.42 -17.65 24.65
N THR A 138 -19.79 -18.52 23.86
CA THR A 138 -19.48 -19.89 24.29
C THR A 138 -18.14 -19.95 24.99
N ALA A 139 -17.87 -21.03 25.72
CA ALA A 139 -16.57 -21.26 26.35
C ALA A 139 -15.38 -21.18 25.38
N GLY A 140 -15.58 -21.49 24.10
CA GLY A 140 -14.57 -21.33 23.05
C GLY A 140 -14.36 -19.86 22.65
N LEU A 141 -15.43 -19.09 22.53
CA LEU A 141 -15.36 -17.64 22.23
C LEU A 141 -14.71 -16.86 23.37
N ILE A 142 -14.97 -17.24 24.63
CA ILE A 142 -14.32 -16.63 25.80
C ILE A 142 -12.80 -16.89 25.74
N ARG A 143 -12.37 -18.14 25.51
CA ARG A 143 -10.93 -18.46 25.36
C ARG A 143 -10.28 -17.70 24.20
N LEU A 144 -10.98 -17.56 23.07
CA LEU A 144 -10.50 -16.75 21.94
C LEU A 144 -10.30 -15.29 22.34
N LYS A 145 -11.25 -14.70 23.08
CA LYS A 145 -11.13 -13.33 23.60
C LYS A 145 -9.99 -13.20 24.61
N MET A 146 -9.76 -14.20 25.45
CA MET A 146 -8.63 -14.22 26.37
C MET A 146 -7.29 -14.24 25.61
N VAL A 147 -7.16 -15.06 24.56
CA VAL A 147 -5.96 -15.08 23.70
C VAL A 147 -5.76 -13.71 23.04
N ALA A 148 -6.83 -13.10 22.52
CA ALA A 148 -6.78 -11.76 21.94
C ALA A 148 -6.33 -10.68 22.93
N VAL A 149 -6.80 -10.74 24.18
CA VAL A 149 -6.32 -9.84 25.24
C VAL A 149 -4.83 -10.03 25.51
N CYS A 150 -4.35 -11.28 25.57
CA CYS A 150 -2.92 -11.57 25.73
C CYS A 150 -2.08 -11.07 24.54
N ALA A 151 -2.60 -11.21 23.31
CA ALA A 151 -1.96 -10.75 22.09
C ALA A 151 -2.15 -9.25 21.81
N GLY A 152 -2.93 -8.52 22.62
CA GLY A 152 -3.26 -7.11 22.37
C GLY A 152 -3.98 -6.87 21.04
N ALA A 153 -4.79 -7.84 20.59
CA ALA A 153 -5.44 -7.84 19.29
C ALA A 153 -6.97 -7.93 19.41
N GLU A 154 -7.66 -7.83 18.27
CA GLU A 154 -9.08 -8.15 18.21
C GLU A 154 -9.33 -9.66 18.36
N PRO A 155 -10.52 -10.10 18.85
CA PRO A 155 -10.87 -11.51 19.06
C PRO A 155 -11.20 -12.24 17.73
N ARG A 156 -10.23 -12.22 16.81
CA ARG A 156 -10.25 -12.89 15.50
C ARG A 156 -8.91 -13.59 15.32
N MET A 157 -8.92 -14.85 14.87
CA MET A 157 -7.69 -15.66 14.76
C MET A 157 -6.63 -14.98 13.89
N ASP A 158 -7.01 -14.44 12.73
CA ASP A 158 -6.11 -13.69 11.86
C ASP A 158 -5.44 -12.51 12.58
N SER A 159 -6.20 -11.72 13.34
CA SER A 159 -5.68 -10.54 14.04
C SER A 159 -4.78 -10.89 15.22
N ILE A 160 -5.09 -12.01 15.90
CA ILE A 160 -4.20 -12.58 16.92
C ILE A 160 -2.88 -12.99 16.26
N LEU A 161 -2.91 -13.71 15.15
CA LEU A 161 -1.71 -14.15 14.44
C LEU A 161 -0.90 -13.00 13.90
N GLU A 162 -1.52 -12.01 13.25
CA GLU A 162 -0.87 -10.79 12.78
C GLU A 162 -0.07 -10.11 13.94
N SER A 163 -0.67 -10.02 15.12
CA SER A 163 0.00 -9.44 16.30
C SER A 163 1.12 -10.31 16.87
N LEU A 164 0.97 -11.64 16.88
CA LEU A 164 2.00 -12.56 17.35
C LEU A 164 3.19 -12.65 16.37
N LEU A 165 2.91 -12.64 15.07
CA LEU A 165 3.94 -12.60 14.03
C LEU A 165 4.72 -11.29 14.07
N GLN A 166 4.07 -10.19 14.45
CA GLN A 166 4.79 -8.94 14.70
C GLN A 166 5.82 -9.08 15.83
N ASP A 167 5.47 -9.70 16.96
CA ASP A 167 6.44 -9.95 18.05
C ASP A 167 7.60 -10.82 17.57
N VAL A 168 7.30 -11.90 16.83
CA VAL A 168 8.35 -12.78 16.28
C VAL A 168 9.26 -12.02 15.33
N ALA A 169 8.71 -11.15 14.47
CA ALA A 169 9.50 -10.27 13.61
C ALA A 169 10.30 -9.24 14.42
N GLU A 170 9.91 -8.89 15.64
CA GLU A 170 10.68 -8.00 16.53
C GLU A 170 11.68 -8.77 17.41
N ASP A 171 11.89 -10.08 17.15
CA ASP A 171 12.68 -11.00 17.97
C ASP A 171 12.21 -11.06 19.44
N ALA A 172 10.92 -10.78 19.65
CA ALA A 172 10.24 -10.85 20.94
C ALA A 172 9.33 -12.08 21.01
N ASP A 173 9.01 -12.49 22.24
CA ASP A 173 8.02 -13.55 22.49
C ASP A 173 6.99 -13.17 23.57
N ASP A 174 7.00 -11.92 24.04
CA ASP A 174 6.26 -11.47 25.22
C ASP A 174 4.77 -11.82 25.18
N LYS A 175 4.10 -11.58 24.05
CA LYS A 175 2.67 -11.90 23.90
C LYS A 175 2.41 -13.40 23.95
N PHE A 176 3.21 -14.22 23.25
CA PHE A 176 3.00 -15.67 23.22
C PHE A 176 3.41 -16.32 24.55
N SER A 177 4.50 -15.86 25.17
CA SER A 177 4.92 -16.20 26.52
C SER A 177 3.80 -15.92 27.54
N LEU A 178 3.08 -14.81 27.38
CA LEU A 178 1.89 -14.51 28.17
C LEU A 178 0.73 -15.48 27.89
N VAL A 179 0.45 -15.84 26.64
CA VAL A 179 -0.56 -16.85 26.27
C VAL A 179 -0.27 -18.19 26.96
N THR A 180 0.98 -18.66 26.90
CA THR A 180 1.42 -19.90 27.56
C THR A 180 1.33 -19.81 29.08
N ARG A 181 1.77 -18.70 29.69
CA ARG A 181 1.64 -18.50 31.14
C ARG A 181 0.18 -18.51 31.60
N CYS A 182 -0.75 -18.03 30.78
CA CYS A 182 -2.19 -18.11 31.04
C CYS A 182 -2.81 -19.47 30.68
N ALA A 183 -2.01 -20.49 30.32
CA ALA A 183 -2.44 -21.83 29.91
C ALA A 183 -3.43 -21.82 28.72
N LEU A 184 -3.29 -20.87 27.79
CA LEU A 184 -4.15 -20.70 26.61
C LEU A 184 -3.53 -21.27 25.32
N ASP A 185 -2.28 -21.70 25.36
CA ASP A 185 -1.50 -22.22 24.24
C ASP A 185 -2.15 -23.48 23.61
N GLY A 186 -2.61 -24.44 24.42
CA GLY A 186 -3.30 -25.64 23.91
C GLY A 186 -4.57 -25.33 23.11
N PHE A 187 -5.37 -24.34 23.58
CA PHE A 187 -6.52 -23.84 22.83
C PHE A 187 -6.09 -23.16 21.53
N PHE A 188 -5.06 -22.30 21.59
CA PHE A 188 -4.53 -21.59 20.45
C PHE A 188 -4.06 -22.54 19.33
N TRP A 189 -3.27 -23.57 19.67
CA TRP A 189 -2.81 -24.56 18.69
C TRP A 189 -3.96 -25.36 18.08
N THR A 190 -4.97 -25.71 18.89
CA THR A 190 -6.18 -26.37 18.40
C THR A 190 -6.93 -25.50 17.38
N GLN A 191 -6.97 -24.17 17.60
CA GLN A 191 -7.55 -23.26 16.62
C GLN A 191 -6.71 -23.18 15.34
N LEU A 192 -5.38 -23.14 15.43
CA LEU A 192 -4.49 -23.17 14.26
C LEU A 192 -4.66 -24.44 13.42
N THR A 193 -4.80 -25.60 14.07
CA THR A 193 -5.13 -26.85 13.38
C THR A 193 -6.49 -26.78 12.69
N ARG A 194 -7.52 -26.25 13.38
CA ARG A 194 -8.87 -26.15 12.83
C ARG A 194 -8.97 -25.18 11.66
N HIS A 195 -8.35 -24.01 11.76
CA HIS A 195 -8.44 -22.95 10.77
C HIS A 195 -7.51 -23.16 9.59
N TYR A 196 -6.27 -23.60 9.82
CA TYR A 196 -5.24 -23.63 8.77
C TYR A 196 -4.71 -25.04 8.47
N GLY A 197 -5.12 -26.05 9.24
CA GLY A 197 -4.60 -27.42 9.09
C GLY A 197 -3.20 -27.61 9.68
N TYR A 198 -2.72 -26.68 10.50
CA TYR A 198 -1.38 -26.77 11.10
C TYR A 198 -1.29 -27.89 12.14
N ALA A 199 -0.35 -28.81 11.95
CA ALA A 199 -0.05 -29.91 12.86
C ALA A 199 1.46 -30.09 12.98
N SER A 200 1.97 -30.04 14.21
CA SER A 200 3.40 -30.19 14.54
C SER A 200 3.54 -30.91 15.88
N SER A 201 4.61 -31.69 16.05
CA SER A 201 4.92 -32.37 17.32
C SER A 201 5.45 -31.40 18.37
N GLU A 202 6.10 -30.31 17.93
CA GLU A 202 6.67 -29.26 18.78
C GLU A 202 6.21 -27.90 18.23
N PRO A 203 4.94 -27.52 18.42
CA PRO A 203 4.39 -26.34 17.80
C PRO A 203 5.02 -25.06 18.36
N SER A 204 5.38 -24.14 17.48
CA SER A 204 5.86 -22.80 17.82
C SER A 204 5.42 -21.80 16.75
N ILE A 205 5.35 -20.50 17.10
CA ILE A 205 4.94 -19.47 16.13
C ILE A 205 5.95 -19.40 14.97
N ARG A 206 7.24 -19.61 15.26
CA ARG A 206 8.31 -19.70 14.25
C ARG A 206 8.13 -20.89 13.31
N ASP A 207 7.81 -22.08 13.84
CA ASP A 207 7.51 -23.25 13.01
C ASP A 207 6.27 -23.02 12.13
N PHE A 208 5.21 -22.42 12.70
CA PHE A 208 4.01 -22.07 11.96
C PHE A 208 4.29 -21.12 10.80
N VAL A 209 5.05 -20.02 11.00
CA VAL A 209 5.30 -19.06 9.92
C VAL A 209 6.16 -19.66 8.79
N ILE A 210 7.14 -20.50 9.13
CA ILE A 210 7.94 -21.23 8.13
C ILE A 210 7.04 -22.15 7.32
N GLU A 211 6.18 -22.95 7.97
CA GLU A 211 5.25 -23.84 7.28
C GLU A 211 4.18 -23.08 6.50
N LEU A 212 3.76 -21.89 6.95
CA LEU A 212 2.86 -21.00 6.25
C LEU A 212 3.44 -20.54 4.92
N PHE A 213 4.64 -19.95 4.94
CA PHE A 213 5.32 -19.51 3.71
C PHE A 213 5.60 -20.69 2.78
N LYS A 214 6.09 -21.81 3.33
CA LYS A 214 6.38 -23.02 2.56
C LYS A 214 5.14 -23.58 1.86
N SER A 215 4.04 -23.76 2.59
CA SER A 215 2.80 -24.32 2.04
C SER A 215 2.17 -23.36 1.03
N CYS A 216 2.13 -22.05 1.29
CA CYS A 216 1.55 -21.08 0.36
C CYS A 216 2.36 -20.96 -0.94
N TYR A 217 3.69 -20.96 -0.81
CA TYR A 217 4.59 -21.01 -1.97
C TYR A 217 4.39 -22.30 -2.77
N ALA A 218 4.32 -23.47 -2.09
CA ALA A 218 4.04 -24.75 -2.71
C ALA A 218 2.68 -24.80 -3.43
N MET A 219 1.62 -24.22 -2.85
CA MET A 219 0.30 -24.11 -3.50
C MET A 219 0.37 -23.35 -4.83
N SER A 220 1.25 -22.35 -4.92
CA SER A 220 1.38 -21.51 -6.12
C SER A 220 2.37 -22.10 -7.14
N THR A 221 3.15 -23.09 -6.74
CA THR A 221 4.27 -23.65 -7.53
C THR A 221 4.21 -25.17 -7.71
N ASN A 222 3.06 -25.77 -7.43
CA ASN A 222 2.77 -27.22 -7.51
C ASN A 222 3.69 -28.09 -6.63
N GLY A 223 4.04 -27.62 -5.44
CA GLY A 223 4.79 -28.36 -4.43
C GLY A 223 3.91 -29.15 -3.44
N PRO A 224 4.52 -29.89 -2.49
CA PRO A 224 3.78 -30.56 -1.42
C PRO A 224 3.22 -29.54 -0.43
N VAL A 225 1.92 -29.61 -0.16
CA VAL A 225 1.17 -28.67 0.68
C VAL A 225 0.73 -29.36 1.97
N LYS A 226 0.95 -28.72 3.13
CA LYS A 226 0.45 -29.20 4.43
C LYS A 226 -0.71 -28.38 5.00
N LEU A 227 -0.73 -27.07 4.73
CA LEU A 227 -1.80 -26.18 5.18
C LEU A 227 -2.98 -26.15 4.19
N ASN A 228 -4.14 -25.68 4.63
CA ASN A 228 -5.33 -25.54 3.78
C ASN A 228 -5.39 -24.19 3.05
N ALA A 229 -6.41 -23.98 2.21
CA ALA A 229 -6.58 -22.75 1.43
C ALA A 229 -6.79 -21.48 2.29
N ASP A 230 -7.31 -21.61 3.52
CA ASP A 230 -7.50 -20.46 4.42
C ASP A 230 -6.17 -19.87 4.86
N ALA A 231 -5.10 -20.67 4.93
CA ALA A 231 -3.75 -20.20 5.22
C ALA A 231 -3.23 -19.26 4.11
N LEU A 232 -3.55 -19.57 2.85
CA LEU A 232 -3.21 -18.71 1.71
C LEU A 232 -3.98 -17.39 1.74
N VAL A 233 -5.26 -17.42 2.14
CA VAL A 233 -6.07 -16.20 2.31
C VAL A 233 -5.48 -15.33 3.41
N PHE A 234 -5.09 -15.94 4.54
CA PHE A 234 -4.41 -15.24 5.63
C PHE A 234 -3.09 -14.60 5.17
N LEU A 235 -2.21 -15.35 4.49
CA LEU A 235 -0.92 -14.84 4.01
C LEU A 235 -1.11 -13.63 3.07
N ARG A 236 -2.05 -13.71 2.13
CA ARG A 236 -2.34 -12.60 1.20
C ARG A 236 -2.84 -11.36 1.93
N ARG A 237 -3.77 -11.53 2.86
CA ARG A 237 -4.27 -10.42 3.69
C ARG A 237 -3.16 -9.80 4.53
N TRP A 238 -2.30 -10.63 5.12
CA TRP A 238 -1.18 -10.16 5.95
C TRP A 238 -0.15 -9.38 5.12
N LYS A 239 0.22 -9.91 3.94
CA LYS A 239 1.06 -9.23 2.94
C LYS A 239 0.51 -7.87 2.55
N ASP A 240 -0.79 -7.79 2.23
CA ASP A 240 -1.43 -6.55 1.78
C ASP A 240 -1.76 -5.56 2.92
N SER A 241 -1.42 -5.90 4.17
CA SER A 241 -1.71 -5.07 5.34
C SER A 241 -0.66 -3.99 5.56
N ARG A 242 -1.05 -2.72 5.41
CA ARG A 242 -0.18 -1.56 5.72
C ARG A 242 0.31 -1.50 7.17
N VAL A 243 -0.44 -2.08 8.11
CA VAL A 243 -0.05 -2.08 9.53
C VAL A 243 1.03 -3.12 9.80
N HIS A 244 0.98 -4.25 9.09
CA HIS A 244 1.85 -5.41 9.34
C HIS A 244 2.89 -5.65 8.24
N GLU A 245 2.97 -4.78 7.22
CA GLU A 245 3.92 -4.82 6.10
C GLU A 245 5.34 -5.15 6.56
N ARG A 246 5.90 -4.38 7.51
CA ARG A 246 7.27 -4.60 8.01
C ARG A 246 7.48 -5.99 8.63
N SER A 247 6.49 -6.49 9.36
CA SER A 247 6.57 -7.82 9.98
C SER A 247 6.52 -8.93 8.92
N PHE A 248 5.70 -8.73 7.87
CA PHE A 248 5.64 -9.64 6.74
C PHE A 248 6.98 -9.66 5.99
N GLU A 249 7.55 -8.50 5.68
CA GLU A 249 8.79 -8.40 4.90
C GLU A 249 9.97 -9.05 5.63
N LYS A 250 10.13 -8.79 6.93
CA LYS A 250 11.21 -9.40 7.73
C LYS A 250 11.06 -10.93 7.80
N LEU A 251 9.86 -11.42 8.11
CA LEU A 251 9.64 -12.87 8.21
C LEU A 251 9.68 -13.57 6.85
N SER A 252 9.29 -12.89 5.78
CA SER A 252 9.44 -13.35 4.40
C SER A 252 10.93 -13.58 4.07
N ASP A 253 11.79 -12.62 4.37
CA ASP A 253 13.25 -12.72 4.14
C ASP A 253 13.88 -13.85 4.96
N GLU A 254 13.57 -13.94 6.25
CA GLU A 254 14.06 -15.02 7.12
C GLU A 254 13.60 -16.40 6.64
N CYS A 255 12.31 -16.54 6.30
CA CYS A 255 11.77 -17.79 5.76
C CYS A 255 12.39 -18.14 4.40
N ALA A 256 12.71 -17.15 3.57
CA ALA A 256 13.36 -17.38 2.29
C ALA A 256 14.72 -18.07 2.45
N GLY A 257 15.52 -17.63 3.45
CA GLY A 257 16.79 -18.25 3.81
C GLY A 257 16.63 -19.68 4.34
N VAL A 258 15.72 -19.88 5.30
CA VAL A 258 15.48 -21.21 5.92
C VAL A 258 14.98 -22.23 4.90
N LEU A 259 14.10 -21.81 3.99
CA LEU A 259 13.50 -22.68 2.98
C LEU A 259 14.38 -22.88 1.74
N GLY A 260 15.51 -22.16 1.64
CA GLY A 260 16.39 -22.22 0.47
C GLY A 260 15.72 -21.75 -0.82
N ILE A 261 14.87 -20.71 -0.73
CA ILE A 261 14.04 -20.24 -1.85
C ILE A 261 14.89 -19.83 -3.05
N GLU A 262 16.05 -19.19 -2.84
CA GLU A 262 16.95 -18.78 -3.93
C GLU A 262 17.36 -19.98 -4.82
N ALA A 263 17.74 -21.09 -4.21
CA ALA A 263 18.18 -22.29 -4.94
C ALA A 263 17.03 -23.00 -5.68
N ASP A 264 15.80 -22.89 -5.18
CA ASP A 264 14.60 -23.39 -5.85
C ASP A 264 14.22 -22.49 -7.03
N LEU A 265 14.20 -21.17 -6.83
CA LEU A 265 13.94 -20.19 -7.89
C LEU A 265 14.89 -20.33 -9.07
N GLY A 266 16.17 -20.64 -8.83
CA GLY A 266 17.15 -20.91 -9.88
C GLY A 266 16.76 -22.02 -10.87
N LYS A 267 15.82 -22.91 -10.52
CA LYS A 267 15.36 -24.03 -11.34
C LYS A 267 14.02 -23.76 -12.05
N ARG A 268 13.38 -22.62 -11.76
CA ARG A 268 12.03 -22.30 -12.24
C ARG A 268 12.04 -21.37 -13.44
N ASP A 269 11.02 -21.51 -14.28
CA ASP A 269 10.73 -20.59 -15.37
C ASP A 269 9.99 -19.36 -14.82
N VAL A 270 10.34 -18.19 -15.34
CA VAL A 270 9.74 -16.90 -14.97
C VAL A 270 8.21 -16.91 -15.09
N ARG A 271 7.65 -17.64 -16.06
CA ARG A 271 6.20 -17.72 -16.34
C ARG A 271 5.40 -18.29 -15.17
N ASP A 272 5.98 -19.22 -14.43
CA ASP A 272 5.36 -19.83 -13.26
C ASP A 272 5.42 -18.91 -12.03
N LEU A 273 6.24 -17.85 -12.08
CA LEU A 273 6.52 -16.96 -10.96
C LEU A 273 5.79 -15.61 -11.05
N ILE A 274 5.33 -15.20 -12.24
CA ILE A 274 4.75 -13.86 -12.45
C ILE A 274 3.63 -13.51 -11.45
N ALA A 275 2.80 -14.49 -11.09
CA ALA A 275 1.66 -14.30 -10.19
C ALA A 275 2.00 -14.43 -8.70
N VAL A 276 3.26 -14.74 -8.34
CA VAL A 276 3.69 -15.00 -6.96
C VAL A 276 4.53 -13.83 -6.46
N ASP A 277 4.27 -13.37 -5.23
CA ASP A 277 4.96 -12.21 -4.64
C ASP A 277 5.22 -12.37 -3.14
N TYR A 278 5.30 -13.61 -2.65
CA TYR A 278 5.49 -13.89 -1.22
C TYR A 278 6.90 -13.59 -0.72
N PHE A 279 7.89 -13.56 -1.61
CA PHE A 279 9.29 -13.31 -1.31
C PHE A 279 9.87 -12.28 -2.28
N GLU A 280 10.66 -11.33 -1.77
CA GLU A 280 11.37 -10.33 -2.58
C GLU A 280 12.29 -10.97 -3.64
N LEU A 281 12.89 -12.13 -3.29
CA LEU A 281 13.74 -12.91 -4.20
C LEU A 281 13.03 -13.30 -5.51
N ILE A 282 11.70 -13.40 -5.50
CA ILE A 282 10.92 -13.69 -6.72
C ILE A 282 11.02 -12.53 -7.70
N ASP A 283 10.85 -11.27 -7.25
CA ASP A 283 11.01 -10.11 -8.13
C ASP A 283 12.43 -9.98 -8.65
N ARG A 284 13.44 -10.23 -7.80
CA ARG A 284 14.85 -10.25 -8.25
C ARG A 284 15.10 -11.29 -9.34
N LYS A 285 14.55 -12.50 -9.19
CA LYS A 285 14.64 -13.57 -10.20
C LYS A 285 13.93 -13.16 -11.50
N ILE A 286 12.69 -12.67 -11.40
CA ILE A 286 11.90 -12.25 -12.56
C ILE A 286 12.66 -11.16 -13.33
N LEU A 287 13.16 -10.13 -12.65
CA LEU A 287 13.90 -9.05 -13.29
C LEU A 287 15.16 -9.56 -13.99
N SER A 288 15.96 -10.40 -13.32
CA SER A 288 17.16 -11.00 -13.93
C SER A 288 16.84 -11.80 -15.19
N ASP A 289 15.82 -12.66 -15.13
CA ASP A 289 15.40 -13.47 -16.27
C ASP A 289 14.84 -12.63 -17.40
N LEU A 290 14.04 -11.60 -17.10
CA LEU A 290 13.48 -10.71 -18.11
C LEU A 290 14.58 -9.91 -18.81
N VAL A 291 15.58 -9.42 -18.06
CA VAL A 291 16.74 -8.75 -18.67
C VAL A 291 17.45 -9.71 -19.63
N GLN A 292 17.78 -10.91 -19.17
CA GLN A 292 18.45 -11.90 -20.02
C GLN A 292 17.61 -12.24 -21.25
N ALA A 293 16.31 -12.49 -21.08
CA ALA A 293 15.41 -12.85 -22.16
C ALA A 293 15.23 -11.74 -23.20
N VAL A 294 15.23 -10.47 -22.77
CA VAL A 294 15.17 -9.32 -23.69
C VAL A 294 16.50 -9.14 -24.43
N VAL A 295 17.64 -9.28 -23.73
CA VAL A 295 18.98 -9.19 -24.35
C VAL A 295 19.17 -10.27 -25.40
N GLU A 296 18.79 -11.51 -25.08
CA GLU A 296 18.87 -12.69 -25.96
C GLU A 296 17.73 -12.75 -26.99
N ARG A 297 16.74 -11.86 -26.88
CA ARG A 297 15.55 -11.77 -27.76
C ARG A 297 14.72 -13.06 -27.80
N THR A 298 14.60 -13.73 -26.66
CA THR A 298 13.83 -14.98 -26.52
C THR A 298 12.36 -14.75 -26.15
N VAL A 299 11.99 -13.50 -25.83
CA VAL A 299 10.62 -13.08 -25.48
C VAL A 299 10.16 -11.89 -26.32
N SER A 300 8.86 -11.79 -26.59
CA SER A 300 8.28 -10.66 -27.31
C SER A 300 8.08 -9.46 -26.39
N ALA A 301 8.09 -8.23 -26.93
CA ALA A 301 7.79 -7.06 -26.09
C ALA A 301 6.33 -7.04 -25.59
N GLY A 302 5.42 -7.72 -26.30
CA GLY A 302 4.05 -7.92 -25.86
C GLY A 302 3.95 -8.76 -24.58
N ASP A 303 4.70 -9.87 -24.52
CA ASP A 303 4.76 -10.72 -23.32
C ASP A 303 5.41 -9.98 -22.15
N VAL A 304 6.51 -9.26 -22.40
CA VAL A 304 7.17 -8.42 -21.38
C VAL A 304 6.20 -7.39 -20.82
N ALA A 305 5.46 -6.67 -21.67
CA ALA A 305 4.48 -5.67 -21.23
C ALA A 305 3.32 -6.30 -20.43
N LEU A 306 2.90 -7.51 -20.80
CA LEU A 306 1.88 -8.26 -20.06
C LEU A 306 2.39 -8.64 -18.66
N TRP A 307 3.60 -9.19 -18.57
CA TRP A 307 4.20 -9.59 -17.30
C TRP A 307 4.47 -8.40 -16.39
N VAL A 308 5.04 -7.31 -16.91
CA VAL A 308 5.24 -6.07 -16.15
C VAL A 308 3.91 -5.52 -15.63
N ARG A 309 2.84 -5.56 -16.44
CA ARG A 309 1.50 -5.14 -16.00
C ARG A 309 0.96 -6.01 -14.87
N GLN A 310 1.15 -7.32 -14.93
CA GLN A 310 0.76 -8.23 -13.85
C GLN A 310 1.54 -7.93 -12.57
N ARG A 311 2.85 -7.70 -12.67
CA ARG A 311 3.71 -7.35 -11.53
C ARG A 311 3.36 -6.03 -10.86
N ARG A 312 2.72 -5.07 -11.55
CA ARG A 312 2.28 -3.79 -10.94
C ARG A 312 1.39 -3.94 -9.70
N GLN A 313 0.75 -5.10 -9.52
CA GLN A 313 -0.11 -5.40 -8.37
C GLN A 313 0.61 -6.14 -7.25
N GLY A 314 1.86 -6.57 -7.46
CA GLY A 314 2.64 -7.31 -6.47
C GLY A 314 3.19 -6.42 -5.37
N HIS A 315 3.40 -7.02 -4.19
CA HIS A 315 3.89 -6.34 -2.98
C HIS A 315 5.16 -5.51 -3.22
N TRP A 316 6.17 -6.14 -3.82
CA TRP A 316 7.50 -5.55 -4.00
C TRP A 316 7.63 -4.63 -5.22
N TYR A 317 6.57 -4.44 -6.01
CA TYR A 317 6.67 -3.71 -7.27
C TYR A 317 7.14 -2.27 -7.09
N ALA A 318 6.74 -1.62 -5.99
CA ALA A 318 7.08 -0.22 -5.73
C ALA A 318 8.60 -0.01 -5.72
N ASP A 319 9.36 -0.91 -5.08
CA ASP A 319 10.82 -0.85 -4.96
C ASP A 319 11.53 -1.16 -6.28
N TYR A 320 10.87 -1.92 -7.16
CA TYR A 320 11.42 -2.40 -8.43
C TYR A 320 10.81 -1.74 -9.67
N ARG A 321 9.96 -0.73 -9.48
CA ARG A 321 9.16 -0.09 -10.53
C ARG A 321 10.01 0.33 -11.71
N ASP A 322 11.10 1.04 -11.45
CA ASP A 322 11.96 1.59 -12.49
C ASP A 322 12.69 0.50 -13.28
N LEU A 323 13.10 -0.61 -12.65
CA LEU A 323 13.69 -1.74 -13.36
C LEU A 323 12.69 -2.39 -14.32
N TYR A 324 11.48 -2.69 -13.84
CA TYR A 324 10.43 -3.24 -14.69
C TYR A 324 10.07 -2.32 -15.85
N GLN A 325 9.96 -1.02 -15.59
CA GLN A 325 9.67 -0.05 -16.65
C GLN A 325 10.81 0.06 -17.66
N ALA A 326 12.07 0.09 -17.22
CA ALA A 326 13.22 0.10 -18.12
C ALA A 326 13.19 -1.13 -19.06
N ILE A 327 12.96 -2.32 -18.52
CA ILE A 327 12.84 -3.56 -19.33
C ILE A 327 11.69 -3.47 -20.35
N GLU A 328 10.51 -2.98 -19.93
CA GLU A 328 9.35 -2.77 -20.82
C GLU A 328 9.68 -1.81 -21.98
N TYR A 329 10.32 -0.68 -21.69
CA TYR A 329 10.72 0.30 -22.70
C TYR A 329 11.81 -0.23 -23.65
N ALA A 330 12.79 -0.96 -23.12
CA ALA A 330 13.86 -1.57 -23.90
C ALA A 330 13.32 -2.63 -24.87
N ALA A 331 12.47 -3.55 -24.39
CA ALA A 331 11.84 -4.56 -25.24
C ALA A 331 11.00 -3.90 -26.35
N GLY A 332 10.21 -2.87 -26.00
CA GLY A 332 9.43 -2.09 -26.96
C GLY A 332 10.30 -1.37 -28.00
N PHE A 333 11.44 -0.80 -27.58
CA PHE A 333 12.40 -0.16 -28.48
C PHE A 333 12.99 -1.16 -29.49
N ILE A 334 13.46 -2.33 -29.01
CA ILE A 334 14.05 -3.38 -29.88
C ILE A 334 13.03 -3.85 -30.92
N GLN A 335 11.79 -4.13 -30.49
CA GLN A 335 10.73 -4.56 -31.41
C GLN A 335 10.42 -3.48 -32.46
N LEU A 336 10.25 -2.23 -32.01
CA LEU A 336 9.92 -1.12 -32.90
C LEU A 336 11.04 -0.88 -33.92
N LEU A 337 12.30 -0.90 -33.48
CA LEU A 337 13.47 -0.72 -34.35
C LEU A 337 13.58 -1.86 -35.37
N GLY A 338 13.33 -3.10 -34.95
CA GLY A 338 13.37 -4.27 -35.83
C GLY A 338 12.32 -4.23 -36.95
N ALA A 339 11.19 -3.55 -36.72
CA ALA A 339 10.14 -3.36 -37.71
C ALA A 339 10.27 -2.04 -38.52
N ALA A 340 11.17 -1.14 -38.11
CA ALA A 340 11.26 0.19 -38.69
C ALA A 340 11.95 0.18 -40.06
N ASN A 341 11.30 0.79 -41.05
CA ASN A 341 11.96 1.19 -42.28
C ASN A 341 12.50 2.63 -42.12
N LEU A 342 13.82 2.75 -42.00
CA LEU A 342 14.55 4.02 -41.80
C LEU A 342 15.01 4.67 -43.12
N GLU A 343 14.31 4.38 -44.21
CA GLU A 343 14.51 5.04 -45.51
C GLU A 343 13.57 6.24 -45.67
N MET A 344 14.03 7.26 -46.41
CA MET A 344 13.21 8.41 -46.83
C MET A 344 13.55 8.80 -48.27
N ASN A 345 12.54 9.26 -49.01
CA ASN A 345 12.64 9.62 -50.43
C ASN A 345 12.73 11.14 -50.68
N SER A 346 12.50 11.96 -49.64
CA SER A 346 12.60 13.43 -49.66
C SER A 346 12.56 13.97 -48.23
N LEU A 347 12.94 15.24 -48.01
CA LEU A 347 12.77 15.88 -46.71
C LEU A 347 11.33 15.83 -46.19
N ALA A 348 10.34 16.02 -47.07
CA ALA A 348 8.92 15.94 -46.70
C ALA A 348 8.53 14.54 -46.21
N ASP A 349 8.99 13.50 -46.92
CA ASP A 349 8.79 12.10 -46.54
C ASP A 349 9.48 11.78 -45.19
N GLY A 350 10.70 12.29 -44.98
CA GLY A 350 11.40 12.14 -43.69
C GLY A 350 10.62 12.76 -42.53
N VAL A 351 10.11 13.99 -42.68
CA VAL A 351 9.29 14.64 -41.63
C VAL A 351 8.04 13.80 -41.38
N GLN A 352 7.35 13.38 -42.43
CA GLN A 352 6.14 12.57 -42.31
C GLN A 352 6.40 11.25 -41.59
N ARG A 353 7.47 10.52 -41.95
CA ARG A 353 7.86 9.25 -41.30
C ARG A 353 8.25 9.46 -39.85
N TYR A 354 9.01 10.52 -39.57
CA TYR A 354 9.37 10.85 -38.20
C TYR A 354 8.13 11.10 -37.34
N CYS A 355 7.22 11.95 -37.82
CA CYS A 355 5.99 12.30 -37.11
C CYS A 355 5.01 11.13 -36.96
N ALA A 356 5.02 10.20 -37.92
CA ALA A 356 4.12 9.05 -37.91
C ALA A 356 4.64 7.91 -37.02
N SER A 357 5.94 7.63 -37.01
CA SER A 357 6.48 6.46 -36.29
C SER A 357 7.88 6.61 -35.72
N TRP A 358 8.83 7.28 -36.37
CA TRP A 358 10.22 7.25 -35.85
C TRP A 358 10.38 7.97 -34.51
N TYR A 359 9.56 9.00 -34.21
CA TYR A 359 9.58 9.67 -32.90
C TYR A 359 9.42 8.70 -31.73
N GLN A 360 8.74 7.57 -31.93
CA GLN A 360 8.50 6.56 -30.90
C GLN A 360 9.81 5.88 -30.48
N LEU A 361 10.81 5.79 -31.37
CA LEU A 361 12.14 5.26 -31.02
C LEU A 361 12.85 6.19 -30.04
N ASP A 362 12.85 7.50 -30.31
CA ASP A 362 13.40 8.52 -29.39
C ASP A 362 12.68 8.50 -28.04
N GLN A 363 11.34 8.41 -28.06
CA GLN A 363 10.52 8.37 -26.84
C GLN A 363 10.83 7.14 -25.98
N ARG A 364 10.87 5.94 -26.59
CA ARG A 364 11.18 4.69 -25.88
C ARG A 364 12.61 4.70 -25.33
N TYR A 365 13.57 5.19 -26.10
CA TYR A 365 14.95 5.34 -25.64
C TYR A 365 15.06 6.32 -24.47
N ARG A 366 14.47 7.52 -24.56
CA ARG A 366 14.47 8.51 -23.45
C ARG A 366 13.84 7.94 -22.19
N LYS A 367 12.72 7.21 -22.32
CA LYS A 367 12.04 6.56 -21.19
C LYS A 367 12.88 5.45 -20.57
N PHE A 368 13.55 4.64 -21.38
CA PHE A 368 14.51 3.65 -20.91
C PHE A 368 15.63 4.32 -20.10
N ILE A 369 16.27 5.36 -20.64
CA ILE A 369 17.35 6.09 -19.94
C ILE A 369 16.85 6.73 -18.64
N TYR A 370 15.65 7.31 -18.63
CA TYR A 370 15.04 7.84 -17.42
C TYR A 370 14.93 6.77 -16.33
N HIS A 371 14.30 5.63 -16.64
CA HIS A 371 14.09 4.56 -15.68
C HIS A 371 15.40 3.87 -15.26
N LEU A 372 16.35 3.71 -16.19
CA LEU A 372 17.70 3.21 -15.89
C LEU A 372 18.40 4.09 -14.85
N ARG A 373 18.31 5.42 -14.98
CA ARG A 373 18.91 6.37 -14.02
C ARG A 373 18.21 6.33 -12.66
N GLN A 374 16.88 6.24 -12.65
CA GLN A 374 16.10 6.21 -11.40
C GLN A 374 16.27 4.91 -10.63
N ALA A 375 16.45 3.78 -11.31
CA ALA A 375 16.61 2.48 -10.66
C ALA A 375 17.87 2.37 -9.79
N GLY A 376 18.92 3.15 -10.05
CA GLY A 376 20.18 3.15 -9.29
C GLY A 376 21.00 1.85 -9.34
N GLN A 377 20.46 0.75 -9.88
CA GLN A 377 21.11 -0.57 -10.00
C GLN A 377 21.71 -0.76 -11.40
N SER A 378 22.84 -0.12 -11.66
CA SER A 378 23.51 -0.15 -12.98
C SER A 378 24.02 -1.54 -13.39
N SER A 379 24.28 -2.44 -12.45
CA SER A 379 24.83 -3.78 -12.75
C SER A 379 23.80 -4.72 -13.39
N LEU A 380 22.58 -4.80 -12.86
CA LEU A 380 21.54 -5.70 -13.37
C LEU A 380 21.15 -5.36 -14.81
N LEU A 381 20.99 -4.06 -15.10
CA LEU A 381 20.62 -3.58 -16.43
C LEU A 381 21.81 -3.35 -17.36
N GLY A 382 23.05 -3.63 -16.94
CA GLY A 382 24.26 -3.21 -17.65
C GLY A 382 24.33 -3.70 -19.10
N ALA A 383 24.14 -5.01 -19.32
CA ALA A 383 24.16 -5.60 -20.67
C ALA A 383 23.02 -5.06 -21.55
N LEU A 384 21.84 -4.86 -20.97
CA LEU A 384 20.69 -4.31 -21.69
C LEU A 384 20.92 -2.84 -22.05
N ALA A 385 21.50 -2.05 -21.14
CA ALA A 385 21.85 -0.65 -21.38
C ALA A 385 22.87 -0.50 -22.51
N GLU A 386 23.94 -1.29 -22.52
CA GLU A 386 24.93 -1.30 -23.59
C GLU A 386 24.28 -1.66 -24.95
N GLN A 387 23.41 -2.69 -24.97
CA GLN A 387 22.71 -3.09 -26.18
C GLN A 387 21.78 -1.98 -26.70
N ILE A 388 20.99 -1.35 -25.84
CA ILE A 388 20.07 -0.28 -26.21
C ILE A 388 20.83 0.96 -26.68
N GLU A 389 21.90 1.37 -25.99
CA GLU A 389 22.75 2.50 -26.39
C GLU A 389 23.36 2.26 -27.78
N ASN A 390 23.89 1.06 -28.03
CA ASN A 390 24.46 0.71 -29.32
C ASN A 390 23.40 0.72 -30.42
N LEU A 391 22.24 0.10 -30.19
CA LEU A 391 21.13 0.10 -31.16
C LEU A 391 20.62 1.52 -31.46
N TYR A 392 20.50 2.36 -30.43
CA TYR A 392 20.06 3.73 -30.59
C TYR A 392 21.08 4.59 -31.35
N SER A 393 22.35 4.54 -30.98
CA SER A 393 23.40 5.34 -31.61
C SER A 393 23.73 4.89 -33.04
N THR A 394 23.88 3.58 -33.28
CA THR A 394 24.37 3.06 -34.56
C THR A 394 23.26 2.62 -35.51
N ALA A 395 22.23 1.94 -35.01
CA ALA A 395 21.18 1.37 -35.85
C ALA A 395 20.02 2.33 -36.10
N TYR A 396 19.82 3.33 -35.24
CA TYR A 396 18.82 4.38 -35.42
C TYR A 396 19.44 5.73 -35.79
N LEU A 397 20.13 6.40 -34.85
CA LEU A 397 20.59 7.78 -35.03
C LEU A 397 21.53 7.94 -36.21
N LEU A 398 22.60 7.14 -36.31
CA LEU A 398 23.55 7.22 -37.42
C LEU A 398 22.84 7.08 -38.78
N LYS A 399 22.01 6.04 -38.93
CA LYS A 399 21.28 5.79 -40.18
C LYS A 399 20.35 6.94 -40.54
N VAL A 400 19.54 7.40 -39.58
CA VAL A 400 18.58 8.49 -39.81
C VAL A 400 19.33 9.78 -40.14
N ASN A 401 20.41 10.10 -39.42
CA ASN A 401 21.22 11.29 -39.66
C ASN A 401 21.88 11.28 -41.04
N ASP A 402 22.49 10.16 -41.46
CA ASP A 402 23.11 10.05 -42.78
C ASP A 402 22.09 10.29 -43.90
N ARG A 403 20.86 9.78 -43.74
CA ARG A 403 19.77 10.01 -44.69
C ARG A 403 19.35 11.47 -44.72
N TRP A 404 19.12 12.08 -43.56
CA TRP A 404 18.79 13.50 -43.49
C TRP A 404 19.88 14.36 -44.12
N GLN A 405 21.15 14.09 -43.81
CA GLN A 405 22.30 14.86 -44.30
C GLN A 405 22.32 14.91 -45.84
N ALA A 406 22.15 13.77 -46.50
CA ALA A 406 22.14 13.71 -47.96
C ALA A 406 21.05 14.59 -48.60
N TYR A 407 19.85 14.66 -48.00
CA TYR A 407 18.78 15.53 -48.50
C TYR A 407 18.97 16.99 -48.11
N VAL A 408 19.54 17.28 -46.94
CA VAL A 408 19.87 18.64 -46.49
C VAL A 408 20.94 19.25 -47.39
N ASP A 409 21.98 18.49 -47.76
CA ASP A 409 23.05 18.96 -48.64
C ASP A 409 22.55 19.26 -50.07
N ALA A 410 21.50 18.56 -50.51
CA ALA A 410 20.94 18.70 -51.86
C ALA A 410 19.98 19.89 -52.02
N VAL A 411 19.47 20.47 -50.92
CA VAL A 411 18.49 21.57 -51.03
C VAL A 411 19.16 22.94 -51.14
N SER A 412 18.76 23.71 -52.14
CA SER A 412 19.19 25.11 -52.31
C SER A 412 18.38 26.10 -51.48
N THR A 413 17.20 25.70 -51.00
CA THR A 413 16.30 26.53 -50.20
C THR A 413 15.79 25.72 -49.02
N TRP A 414 15.88 26.28 -47.81
CA TRP A 414 15.38 25.65 -46.59
C TRP A 414 13.85 25.78 -46.48
N SER A 415 13.14 24.94 -47.23
CA SER A 415 11.69 24.88 -47.22
C SER A 415 11.21 23.47 -47.56
N ILE A 416 10.20 23.00 -46.84
CA ILE A 416 9.54 21.71 -47.09
C ILE A 416 8.08 21.98 -47.46
N PRO A 417 7.57 21.47 -48.59
CA PRO A 417 6.17 21.66 -48.97
C PRO A 417 5.22 21.27 -47.84
N ARG A 418 4.21 22.12 -47.58
CA ARG A 418 3.18 21.95 -46.53
C ARG A 418 3.67 22.05 -45.09
N LEU A 419 4.97 22.21 -44.84
CA LEU A 419 5.51 22.45 -43.51
C LEU A 419 5.75 23.95 -43.29
N GLN A 420 5.37 24.46 -42.13
CA GLN A 420 5.58 25.86 -41.79
C GLN A 420 6.98 26.05 -41.22
N LEU A 421 7.68 27.08 -41.69
CA LEU A 421 8.93 27.53 -41.08
C LEU A 421 8.62 28.21 -39.74
N GLN A 422 9.42 27.96 -38.71
CA GLN A 422 9.24 28.47 -37.35
C GLN A 422 8.97 29.97 -37.29
N ARG A 423 9.60 30.76 -38.17
CA ARG A 423 9.37 32.22 -38.27
C ARG A 423 7.94 32.65 -38.58
N ARG A 424 7.12 31.74 -39.12
CA ARG A 424 5.70 31.97 -39.41
C ARG A 424 4.80 31.71 -38.21
N PHE A 425 5.36 31.32 -37.06
CA PHE A 425 4.59 30.87 -35.91
C PHE A 425 3.49 31.84 -35.51
N PHE A 426 3.88 33.10 -35.26
CA PHE A 426 2.94 34.15 -34.87
C PHE A 426 1.82 34.34 -35.89
N THR A 427 2.17 34.44 -37.18
CA THR A 427 1.19 34.68 -38.25
C THR A 427 0.26 33.50 -38.50
N ARG A 428 0.75 32.27 -38.36
CA ARG A 428 0.01 31.04 -38.67
C ARG A 428 -0.90 30.63 -37.53
N TRP A 429 -0.39 30.60 -36.29
CA TRP A 429 -1.12 30.05 -35.16
C TRP A 429 -1.70 31.10 -34.22
N LEU A 430 -1.10 32.29 -34.05
CA LEU A 430 -1.63 33.29 -33.11
C LEU A 430 -2.58 34.30 -33.76
N GLN A 431 -2.21 34.86 -34.92
CA GLN A 431 -3.00 35.87 -35.62
C GLN A 431 -4.48 35.50 -35.81
N PRO A 432 -4.86 34.24 -36.14
CA PRO A 432 -6.27 33.86 -36.30
C PRO A 432 -7.10 33.91 -35.02
N PHE A 433 -6.50 33.74 -33.84
CA PHE A 433 -7.19 33.90 -32.55
C PHE A 433 -7.30 35.37 -32.17
N LEU A 434 -6.23 36.13 -32.39
CA LEU A 434 -6.20 37.56 -32.09
C LEU A 434 -7.18 38.36 -32.93
N SER A 435 -7.36 38.00 -34.21
CA SER A 435 -8.37 38.63 -35.07
C SER A 435 -9.81 38.37 -34.61
N LYS A 436 -10.03 37.33 -33.79
CA LYS A 436 -11.32 37.01 -33.16
C LYS A 436 -11.44 37.59 -31.74
N GLY A 437 -10.46 38.36 -31.27
CA GLY A 437 -10.44 38.89 -29.91
C GLY A 437 -10.21 37.82 -28.83
N VAL A 438 -9.72 36.64 -29.21
CA VAL A 438 -9.42 35.55 -28.27
C VAL A 438 -8.03 35.75 -27.69
N LYS A 439 -7.93 35.70 -26.36
CA LYS A 439 -6.66 35.79 -25.64
C LYS A 439 -5.91 34.47 -25.71
N VAL A 440 -4.59 34.53 -25.89
CA VAL A 440 -3.75 33.33 -26.07
C VAL A 440 -2.55 33.36 -25.13
N CYS A 441 -2.34 32.25 -24.42
CA CYS A 441 -1.08 31.98 -23.72
C CYS A 441 -0.21 31.08 -24.58
N VAL A 442 1.07 31.44 -24.72
CA VAL A 442 2.06 30.69 -25.49
C VAL A 442 3.13 30.22 -24.55
N VAL A 443 3.27 28.91 -24.38
CA VAL A 443 4.36 28.32 -23.61
C VAL A 443 5.46 27.91 -24.59
N ILE A 444 6.64 28.48 -24.42
CA ILE A 444 7.82 28.16 -25.21
C ILE A 444 8.78 27.41 -24.32
N SER A 445 8.89 26.10 -24.52
CA SER A 445 9.88 25.28 -23.85
C SER A 445 11.10 25.11 -24.72
N ASP A 446 12.28 25.49 -24.20
CA ASP A 446 13.55 25.23 -24.89
C ASP A 446 13.78 23.72 -25.03
N ALA A 447 14.43 23.31 -26.13
CA ALA A 447 14.71 21.93 -26.50
C ALA A 447 13.49 20.97 -26.57
N LEU A 448 12.27 21.49 -26.78
CA LEU A 448 11.07 20.67 -26.91
C LEU A 448 11.02 19.93 -28.26
N ARG A 449 11.64 18.75 -28.31
CA ARG A 449 11.60 17.84 -29.48
C ARG A 449 10.19 17.33 -29.73
N TYR A 450 9.92 16.95 -30.98
CA TYR A 450 8.59 16.48 -31.41
C TYR A 450 8.10 15.27 -30.59
N GLU A 451 8.96 14.31 -30.26
CA GLU A 451 8.59 13.15 -29.41
C GLU A 451 8.12 13.55 -27.99
N ILE A 452 8.70 14.62 -27.43
CA ILE A 452 8.29 15.18 -26.14
C ILE A 452 6.94 15.89 -26.29
N GLY A 453 6.74 16.59 -27.42
CA GLY A 453 5.47 17.21 -27.77
C GLY A 453 4.34 16.19 -27.94
N GLU A 454 4.62 15.02 -28.51
CA GLU A 454 3.67 13.91 -28.63
C GLU A 454 3.32 13.32 -27.26
N GLU A 455 4.32 13.15 -26.38
CA GLU A 455 4.04 12.72 -25.01
C GLU A 455 3.14 13.72 -24.27
N LEU A 456 3.46 15.03 -24.37
CA LEU A 456 2.65 16.08 -23.76
C LEU A 456 1.22 16.11 -24.34
N LEU A 457 1.07 15.93 -25.65
CA LEU A 457 -0.23 15.79 -26.31
C LEU A 457 -1.05 14.66 -25.68
N THR A 458 -0.42 13.49 -25.51
CA THR A 458 -1.07 12.32 -24.92
C THR A 458 -1.51 12.58 -23.48
N LEU A 459 -0.67 13.23 -22.67
CA LEU A 459 -1.04 13.61 -21.29
C LEU A 459 -2.20 14.60 -21.24
N ILE A 460 -2.20 15.64 -22.09
CA ILE A 460 -3.29 16.62 -22.14
C ILE A 460 -4.61 15.96 -22.54
N ARG A 461 -4.59 15.03 -23.51
CA ARG A 461 -5.79 14.32 -23.98
C ARG A 461 -6.35 13.30 -22.97
N GLN A 462 -5.58 12.94 -21.94
CA GLN A 462 -6.07 12.13 -20.83
C GLN A 462 -6.91 12.95 -19.83
N GLU A 463 -6.85 14.27 -19.90
CA GLU A 463 -7.65 15.16 -19.07
C GLU A 463 -8.99 15.48 -19.74
N ASP A 464 -10.11 15.29 -19.03
CA ASP A 464 -11.48 15.44 -19.59
C ASP A 464 -11.81 16.84 -20.14
N ARG A 465 -11.03 17.87 -19.78
CA ARG A 465 -11.35 19.28 -20.03
C ARG A 465 -10.64 19.89 -21.23
N TYR A 466 -9.65 19.20 -21.80
CA TYR A 466 -8.76 19.79 -22.79
C TYR A 466 -8.79 19.03 -24.10
N SER A 467 -8.74 19.79 -25.19
CA SER A 467 -8.39 19.29 -26.51
C SER A 467 -7.00 19.78 -26.88
N ALA A 468 -6.20 18.93 -27.48
CA ALA A 468 -4.88 19.29 -27.98
C ALA A 468 -4.62 18.64 -29.34
N ASP A 469 -3.80 19.31 -30.15
CA ASP A 469 -3.32 18.87 -31.45
C ASP A 469 -1.82 19.11 -31.55
N LEU A 470 -1.14 18.34 -32.39
CA LEU A 470 0.29 18.42 -32.61
C LEU A 470 0.58 18.63 -34.09
N GLU A 471 1.27 19.71 -34.42
CA GLU A 471 1.75 20.00 -35.78
C GLU A 471 3.28 20.14 -35.76
N PRO A 472 4.02 19.43 -36.64
CA PRO A 472 5.45 19.65 -36.78
C PRO A 472 5.73 21.03 -37.38
N THR A 473 6.86 21.63 -36.99
CA THR A 473 7.31 22.92 -37.51
C THR A 473 8.78 22.80 -37.94
N LEU A 474 9.12 23.38 -39.09
CA LEU A 474 10.49 23.40 -39.59
C LEU A 474 11.30 24.45 -38.82
N SER A 475 12.37 24.03 -38.14
CA SER A 475 13.26 24.93 -37.40
C SER A 475 13.98 25.91 -38.34
N MET A 476 14.42 27.04 -37.79
CA MET A 476 15.37 27.92 -38.47
C MET A 476 16.76 27.25 -38.56
N LEU A 477 17.55 27.59 -39.58
CA LEU A 477 18.96 27.23 -39.66
C LEU A 477 19.86 28.48 -39.51
N PRO A 478 20.96 28.42 -38.73
CA PRO A 478 21.32 27.31 -37.83
C PRO A 478 20.32 27.16 -36.68
N SER A 479 20.07 25.92 -36.23
CA SER A 479 19.02 25.59 -35.26
C SER A 479 19.47 25.79 -33.81
N TYR A 480 19.91 26.99 -33.47
CA TYR A 480 20.32 27.36 -32.11
C TYR A 480 19.26 28.21 -31.39
N THR A 481 19.30 28.20 -30.06
CA THR A 481 18.25 28.75 -29.21
C THR A 481 17.89 30.21 -29.54
N GLN A 482 18.85 31.11 -29.73
CA GLN A 482 18.51 32.53 -29.90
C GLN A 482 17.74 32.81 -31.18
N LEU A 483 18.12 32.18 -32.31
CA LEU A 483 17.39 32.31 -33.57
C LEU A 483 16.02 31.63 -33.51
N GLY A 484 15.92 30.45 -32.91
CA GLY A 484 14.64 29.77 -32.72
C GLY A 484 13.66 30.62 -31.89
N MET A 485 14.13 31.15 -30.76
CA MET A 485 13.31 32.01 -29.88
C MET A 485 12.90 33.31 -30.56
N ALA A 486 13.79 33.93 -31.33
CA ALA A 486 13.49 35.14 -32.09
C ALA A 486 12.45 34.88 -33.20
N ALA A 487 12.52 33.72 -33.86
CA ALA A 487 11.60 33.35 -34.93
C ALA A 487 10.15 33.17 -34.45
N LEU A 488 9.93 32.80 -33.18
CA LEU A 488 8.59 32.65 -32.61
C LEU A 488 7.90 34.01 -32.31
N LEU A 489 8.64 35.12 -32.31
CA LEU A 489 8.09 36.46 -32.13
C LEU A 489 7.46 36.97 -33.43
N PRO A 490 6.51 37.93 -33.37
CA PRO A 490 6.08 38.65 -34.56
C PRO A 490 7.28 39.33 -35.23
N ASN A 491 7.57 38.96 -36.48
CA ASN A 491 8.74 39.41 -37.23
C ASN A 491 8.39 39.62 -38.71
N ARG A 492 8.99 40.66 -39.33
CA ARG A 492 9.07 40.81 -40.79
C ARG A 492 10.46 40.42 -41.28
N GLU A 493 11.49 40.79 -40.51
CA GLU A 493 12.90 40.53 -40.76
C GLU A 493 13.58 39.91 -39.53
N LEU A 494 14.47 38.95 -39.78
CA LEU A 494 15.34 38.33 -38.79
C LEU A 494 16.78 38.48 -39.28
N THR A 495 17.64 39.05 -38.44
CA THR A 495 19.05 39.30 -38.78
C THR A 495 19.96 38.75 -37.69
N ILE A 496 20.97 37.98 -38.05
CA ILE A 496 22.03 37.56 -37.13
C ILE A 496 23.05 38.71 -37.05
N SER A 497 23.35 39.17 -35.84
CA SER A 497 24.26 40.28 -35.62
C SER A 497 25.68 39.91 -36.04
N ALA A 498 26.33 40.77 -36.82
CA ALA A 498 27.74 40.59 -37.21
C ALA A 498 28.72 40.84 -36.04
N ASN A 499 28.28 41.59 -35.03
CA ASN A 499 29.14 42.02 -33.90
C ASN A 499 29.10 41.06 -32.71
N ASP A 500 28.06 40.23 -32.63
CA ASP A 500 27.90 39.16 -31.65
C ASP A 500 27.18 38.02 -32.37
N ALA A 501 27.93 37.01 -32.79
CA ALA A 501 27.45 35.92 -33.64
C ALA A 501 26.27 35.12 -33.03
N ALA A 502 26.01 35.27 -31.72
CA ALA A 502 24.85 34.67 -31.08
C ALA A 502 23.60 35.56 -31.18
N ALA A 503 23.75 36.89 -31.15
CA ALA A 503 22.64 37.82 -31.01
C ALA A 503 21.79 37.92 -32.28
N VAL A 504 20.46 37.81 -32.11
CA VAL A 504 19.48 37.91 -33.19
C VAL A 504 18.62 39.16 -33.03
N LEU A 505 18.45 39.88 -34.13
CA LEU A 505 17.58 41.05 -34.22
C LEU A 505 16.26 40.67 -34.90
N VAL A 506 15.15 41.12 -34.32
CA VAL A 506 13.79 41.06 -34.86
C VAL A 506 13.37 42.47 -35.23
N ASP A 507 13.20 42.74 -36.51
CA ASP A 507 12.86 44.08 -37.04
C ASP A 507 13.76 45.20 -36.46
N GLY A 508 15.07 44.90 -36.34
CA GLY A 508 16.10 45.80 -35.81
C GLY A 508 16.24 45.85 -34.27
N LEU A 509 15.41 45.11 -33.53
CA LEU A 509 15.47 45.04 -32.06
C LEU A 509 16.09 43.72 -31.58
N SER A 510 16.96 43.76 -30.57
CA SER A 510 17.51 42.52 -29.99
C SER A 510 16.40 41.64 -29.42
N ALA A 511 16.45 40.32 -29.68
CA ALA A 511 15.57 39.32 -29.08
C ALA A 511 16.22 38.57 -27.90
N GLN A 512 17.39 39.03 -27.44
CA GLN A 512 18.12 38.40 -26.35
C GLN A 512 17.48 38.74 -24.99
N GLY A 513 17.12 37.71 -24.24
CA GLY A 513 16.52 37.83 -22.91
C GLY A 513 15.04 38.24 -22.93
N THR A 514 14.30 37.79 -21.91
CA THR A 514 12.84 37.96 -21.80
C THR A 514 12.40 39.42 -21.86
N ALA A 515 13.17 40.35 -21.27
CA ALA A 515 12.84 41.77 -21.26
C ALA A 515 12.82 42.40 -22.66
N ASN A 516 13.70 41.97 -23.57
CA ASN A 516 13.69 42.50 -24.93
C ASN A 516 12.58 41.85 -25.78
N ARG A 517 12.29 40.57 -25.54
CA ARG A 517 11.16 39.87 -26.17
C ARG A 517 9.81 40.49 -25.77
N ASP A 518 9.68 40.90 -24.51
CA ASP A 518 8.53 41.66 -23.99
C ASP A 518 8.35 42.99 -24.73
N LYS A 519 9.43 43.75 -24.94
CA LYS A 519 9.38 44.99 -25.74
C LYS A 519 8.93 44.74 -27.18
N ILE A 520 9.41 43.67 -27.82
CA ILE A 520 9.02 43.30 -29.19
C ILE A 520 7.52 42.96 -29.24
N LEU A 521 7.02 42.14 -28.30
CA LEU A 521 5.60 41.78 -28.23
C LEU A 521 4.70 43.00 -27.97
N LYS A 522 5.07 43.86 -27.02
CA LYS A 522 4.33 45.11 -26.74
C LYS A 522 4.28 46.03 -27.95
N LYS A 523 5.40 46.19 -28.65
CA LYS A 523 5.46 47.00 -29.88
C LYS A 523 4.56 46.43 -30.98
N ALA A 524 4.51 45.11 -31.13
CA ALA A 524 3.73 44.44 -32.17
C ALA A 524 2.22 44.37 -31.87
N LEU A 525 1.83 44.47 -30.60
CA LEU A 525 0.45 44.29 -30.12
C LEU A 525 -0.12 45.54 -29.43
N ASP A 526 0.41 46.73 -29.72
CA ASP A 526 -0.03 48.01 -29.15
C ASP A 526 -0.11 48.01 -27.61
N GLY A 527 0.87 47.37 -26.97
CA GLY A 527 0.96 47.24 -25.51
C GLY A 527 0.24 46.03 -24.92
N ALA A 528 -0.60 45.32 -25.70
CA ALA A 528 -1.38 44.17 -25.23
C ALA A 528 -0.64 42.82 -25.32
N GLY A 529 0.70 42.84 -25.28
CA GLY A 529 1.54 41.64 -25.29
C GLY A 529 2.46 41.62 -24.07
N ALA A 530 2.75 40.43 -23.54
CA ALA A 530 3.70 40.26 -22.45
C ALA A 530 4.62 39.06 -22.69
N ALA A 531 5.86 39.17 -22.20
CA ALA A 531 6.79 38.05 -22.11
C ALA A 531 7.26 37.86 -20.66
N VAL A 532 7.11 36.65 -20.13
CA VAL A 532 7.45 36.29 -18.75
C VAL A 532 8.16 34.94 -18.70
N THR A 533 8.82 34.63 -17.58
CA THR A 533 9.38 33.29 -17.36
C THR A 533 8.36 32.40 -16.66
N ALA A 534 8.46 31.08 -16.85
CA ALA A 534 7.63 30.12 -16.15
C ALA A 534 7.77 30.25 -14.62
N GLU A 535 8.98 30.53 -14.11
CA GLU A 535 9.24 30.75 -12.69
C GLU A 535 8.48 31.96 -12.13
N GLN A 536 8.45 33.07 -12.89
CA GLN A 536 7.67 34.25 -12.51
C GLN A 536 6.18 33.93 -12.43
N VAL A 537 5.64 33.20 -13.41
CA VAL A 537 4.22 32.81 -13.43
C VAL A 537 3.89 31.89 -12.25
N MET A 538 4.76 30.92 -11.94
CA MET A 538 4.56 29.99 -10.82
C MET A 538 4.67 30.67 -9.45
N ALA A 539 5.34 31.82 -9.35
CA ALA A 539 5.45 32.62 -8.14
C ALA A 539 4.31 33.63 -7.95
N MET A 540 3.49 33.89 -8.98
CA MET A 540 2.38 34.83 -8.91
C MET A 540 1.23 34.27 -8.04
N ASN A 541 0.58 35.16 -7.29
CA ASN A 541 -0.68 34.81 -6.65
C ASN A 541 -1.84 34.86 -7.66
N ARG A 542 -3.06 34.55 -7.18
CA ARG A 542 -4.26 34.50 -8.03
C ARG A 542 -4.61 35.85 -8.66
N ASP A 543 -4.43 36.95 -7.94
CA ASP A 543 -4.80 38.28 -8.43
C ASP A 543 -3.78 38.78 -9.45
N ASP A 544 -2.49 38.62 -9.16
CA ASP A 544 -1.40 38.95 -10.10
C ASP A 544 -1.53 38.18 -11.42
N SER A 545 -1.85 36.88 -11.35
CA SER A 545 -2.08 36.04 -12.53
C SER A 545 -3.28 36.52 -13.35
N ARG A 546 -4.36 36.93 -12.67
CA ARG A 546 -5.56 37.46 -13.35
C ARG A 546 -5.28 38.80 -14.01
N ASP A 547 -4.50 39.65 -13.36
CA ASP A 547 -4.18 40.98 -13.89
C ASP A 547 -3.21 40.91 -15.07
N LEU A 548 -2.26 39.96 -15.05
CA LEU A 548 -1.43 39.63 -16.22
C LEU A 548 -2.31 39.22 -17.42
N LEU A 549 -3.27 38.32 -17.22
CA LEU A 549 -4.15 37.84 -18.30
C LEU A 549 -5.18 38.90 -18.73
N LYS A 550 -5.64 39.78 -17.83
CA LYS A 550 -6.57 40.87 -18.17
C LYS A 550 -5.89 41.93 -19.03
N SER A 551 -4.66 42.30 -18.69
CA SER A 551 -3.93 43.40 -19.34
C SER A 551 -3.35 43.04 -20.70
N ASN A 552 -3.31 41.75 -21.04
CA ASN A 552 -2.68 41.26 -22.26
C ASN A 552 -3.63 40.39 -23.10
N ASN A 553 -3.50 40.49 -24.42
CA ASN A 553 -4.14 39.59 -25.37
C ASN A 553 -3.24 38.39 -25.68
N VAL A 554 -1.92 38.56 -25.57
CA VAL A 554 -0.93 37.48 -25.75
C VAL A 554 0.04 37.48 -24.59
N VAL A 555 0.25 36.32 -23.97
CA VAL A 555 1.27 36.14 -22.93
C VAL A 555 2.21 35.01 -23.35
N TYR A 556 3.48 35.34 -23.61
CA TYR A 556 4.54 34.36 -23.87
C TYR A 556 5.21 33.97 -22.55
N ILE A 557 5.29 32.67 -22.29
CA ILE A 557 5.86 32.07 -21.09
C ILE A 557 7.06 31.24 -21.50
N TYR A 558 8.27 31.66 -21.13
CA TYR A 558 9.51 30.95 -21.44
C TYR A 558 9.87 29.94 -20.35
N HIS A 559 10.11 28.68 -20.76
CA HIS A 559 10.43 27.55 -19.90
C HIS A 559 11.72 26.87 -20.37
N ASN A 560 12.71 26.74 -19.47
CA ASN A 560 14.04 26.21 -19.80
C ASN A 560 14.45 25.09 -18.83
N ARG A 561 13.81 23.92 -18.90
CA ARG A 561 14.16 22.77 -18.02
C ARG A 561 14.53 21.46 -18.73
N ILE A 562 14.25 21.32 -20.03
CA ILE A 562 14.37 20.02 -20.72
C ILE A 562 15.82 19.48 -20.70
N ASP A 563 16.81 20.36 -20.90
CA ASP A 563 18.25 20.00 -20.92
C ASP A 563 19.00 20.43 -19.64
N HIS A 564 18.29 20.73 -18.54
CA HIS A 564 18.92 21.28 -17.32
C HIS A 564 19.58 20.19 -16.43
N THR A 565 19.45 18.91 -16.81
CA THR A 565 19.94 17.73 -16.07
C THR A 565 20.40 16.66 -17.04
#